data_AF-A0A1C7P1V1-F1
#
_entry.id   AF-A0A1C7P1V1-F1
#
_cell.length_a   1.000
_cell.length_b   1.000
_cell.length_c   1.000
_cell.angle_alpha   90.00
_cell.angle_beta   90.00
_cell.angle_gamma   90.00
#
_symmetry.space_group_name_H-M   'P 1'
#
loop_
_entity.id
_entity.type
_entity.pdbx_description
1 polymer ?
#
loop_
_entity_poly.entity_id
_entity_poly.type
_entity_poly.pdbx_seq_one_letter_code
_entity_poly.pdbx_strand_id
1 'polypeptide(L)'
;MRYWFPYPLLSLSLLTLWLLINQSLSPGHIVLGSILGIALAWAMVNLQPHKTRLKKLSRIAVLAGHVTIDVMRSNIAVMRVILRSGTRPVKSGFVAIDISLRDENALAVLVCILTATPGTAWLEFDRQTGVLLIHVLDIEDGQPWAELIRTRYEAPLKEIFE
;
A
#
# COMPACT_ATOMS: atom_id res chain seq x y z
N MET A 1 -29.04 -7.29 -11.61
CA MET A 1 -28.75 -7.13 -13.06
C MET A 1 -27.43 -7.84 -13.33
N ARG A 2 -27.45 -8.88 -14.16
CA ARG A 2 -26.32 -9.80 -14.37
C ARG A 2 -25.36 -9.14 -15.36
N TYR A 3 -24.28 -8.53 -14.88
CA TYR A 3 -23.25 -7.95 -15.75
C TYR A 3 -22.62 -9.08 -16.56
N TRP A 4 -22.87 -9.13 -17.86
CA TRP A 4 -22.29 -10.15 -18.76
C TRP A 4 -20.77 -10.02 -18.88
N PHE A 5 -20.21 -8.86 -18.52
CA PHE A 5 -18.78 -8.58 -18.53
C PHE A 5 -18.33 -7.90 -17.22
N PRO A 6 -17.94 -8.70 -16.21
CA PRO A 6 -17.46 -8.15 -14.95
C PRO A 6 -16.07 -7.53 -15.11
N TYR A 7 -15.87 -6.34 -14.55
CA TYR A 7 -14.58 -5.63 -14.47
C TYR A 7 -13.81 -5.46 -15.81
N PRO A 8 -14.34 -4.70 -16.78
CA PRO A 8 -13.71 -4.52 -18.10
C PRO A 8 -12.29 -3.93 -18.03
N LEU A 9 -12.06 -2.99 -17.11
CA LEU A 9 -10.76 -2.39 -16.87
C LEU A 9 -9.72 -3.44 -16.42
N LEU A 10 -10.13 -4.37 -15.54
CA LEU A 10 -9.25 -5.44 -15.06
C LEU A 10 -8.85 -6.38 -16.19
N SER A 11 -9.81 -6.84 -17.00
CA SER A 11 -9.50 -7.70 -18.15
C SER A 11 -8.56 -7.03 -19.14
N LEU A 12 -8.77 -5.73 -19.41
CA LEU A 12 -7.89 -4.95 -20.27
C LEU A 12 -6.49 -4.82 -19.67
N SER A 13 -6.37 -4.49 -18.38
CA SER A 13 -5.09 -4.41 -17.68
C SER A 13 -4.34 -5.74 -17.69
N LEU A 14 -5.04 -6.87 -17.49
CA LEU A 14 -4.44 -8.21 -17.55
C LEU A 14 -3.96 -8.57 -18.95
N LEU A 15 -4.73 -8.22 -20.00
CA LEU A 15 -4.28 -8.35 -21.39
C LEU A 15 -3.04 -7.51 -21.66
N THR A 16 -3.04 -6.24 -21.27
CA THR A 16 -1.89 -5.35 -21.45
C THR A 16 -0.66 -5.90 -20.73
N LEU A 17 -0.82 -6.37 -19.49
CA LEU A 17 0.25 -7.01 -18.72
C LEU A 17 0.78 -8.27 -19.43
N TRP A 18 -0.11 -9.12 -19.93
CA TRP A 18 0.26 -10.33 -20.69
C TRP A 18 1.10 -9.99 -21.92
N LEU A 19 0.69 -8.99 -22.71
CA LEU A 19 1.41 -8.57 -23.91
C LEU A 19 2.78 -7.94 -23.57
N LEU A 20 2.85 -7.17 -22.47
CA LEU A 20 4.10 -6.60 -21.97
C LEU A 20 5.09 -7.68 -21.53
N ILE A 21 4.64 -8.69 -20.79
CA ILE A 21 5.48 -9.81 -20.33
C ILE A 21 6.01 -10.61 -21.52
N ASN A 22 5.17 -10.90 -22.50
CA ASN A 22 5.55 -11.68 -23.68
C ASN A 22 6.27 -10.83 -24.75
N GLN A 23 6.30 -9.50 -24.59
CA GLN A 23 6.87 -8.53 -25.53
C GLN A 23 6.43 -8.76 -26.98
N SER A 24 5.17 -9.17 -27.20
CA SER A 24 4.68 -9.60 -28.50
C SER A 24 3.24 -9.19 -28.72
N LEU A 25 2.98 -8.61 -29.90
CA LEU A 25 1.65 -8.23 -30.38
C LEU A 25 1.12 -9.22 -31.43
N SER A 26 1.63 -10.46 -31.43
CA SER A 26 1.13 -11.47 -32.36
C SER A 26 -0.37 -11.74 -32.12
N PRO A 27 -1.16 -12.05 -33.16
CA PRO A 27 -2.58 -12.35 -33.01
C PRO A 27 -2.84 -13.47 -31.97
N GLY A 28 -1.94 -14.45 -31.89
CA GLY A 28 -2.03 -15.54 -30.91
C GLY A 28 -1.94 -15.04 -29.46
N HIS A 29 -0.99 -14.16 -29.15
CA HIS A 29 -0.86 -13.60 -27.80
C HIS A 29 -2.04 -12.70 -27.43
N ILE A 30 -2.59 -11.95 -28.38
CA ILE A 30 -3.78 -11.11 -28.16
C ILE A 30 -4.98 -11.99 -27.79
N VAL A 31 -5.22 -13.06 -28.55
CA VAL A 31 -6.33 -14.00 -28.27
C VAL A 31 -6.15 -14.68 -26.92
N LEU A 32 -4.97 -15.26 -26.66
CA LEU A 32 -4.68 -15.94 -25.39
C LEU A 32 -4.78 -14.99 -24.19
N GLY A 33 -4.18 -13.81 -24.29
CA GLY A 33 -4.23 -12.80 -23.22
C GLY A 33 -5.65 -12.30 -22.95
N SER A 34 -6.48 -12.18 -23.99
CA SER A 34 -7.88 -11.78 -23.83
C SER A 34 -8.69 -12.86 -23.11
N ILE A 35 -8.53 -14.12 -23.51
CA ILE A 35 -9.19 -15.26 -22.85
C ILE A 35 -8.80 -15.31 -21.37
N LEU A 36 -7.50 -15.23 -21.07
CA LEU A 36 -7.01 -15.23 -19.70
C LEU A 36 -7.51 -14.02 -18.90
N GLY A 37 -7.43 -12.81 -19.46
CA GLY A 37 -7.89 -11.59 -18.79
C GLY A 37 -9.39 -11.59 -18.47
N ILE A 38 -10.22 -12.16 -19.35
CA ILE A 38 -11.66 -12.32 -19.11
C ILE A 38 -11.91 -13.40 -18.04
N ALA A 39 -11.24 -14.56 -18.16
CA ALA A 39 -11.40 -15.66 -17.21
C ALA A 39 -11.02 -15.24 -15.78
N LEU A 40 -9.91 -14.53 -15.61
CA LEU A 40 -9.49 -14.00 -14.31
C LEU A 40 -10.46 -12.94 -13.77
N ALA A 41 -10.96 -12.04 -14.63
CA ALA A 41 -11.94 -11.04 -14.19
C ALA A 41 -13.27 -11.69 -13.75
N TRP A 42 -13.67 -12.79 -14.39
CA TRP A 42 -14.81 -13.60 -13.96
C TRP A 42 -14.55 -14.28 -12.60
N ALA A 43 -13.37 -14.87 -12.41
CA ALA A 43 -13.00 -15.44 -11.11
C ALA A 43 -13.07 -14.40 -9.98
N MET A 44 -12.67 -13.15 -10.28
CA MET A 44 -12.69 -12.03 -9.33
C MET A 44 -14.10 -11.59 -8.89
N VAL A 45 -15.16 -11.95 -9.64
CA VAL A 45 -16.55 -11.71 -9.22
C VAL A 45 -16.87 -12.46 -7.93
N ASN A 46 -16.37 -13.69 -7.80
CA ASN A 46 -16.64 -14.53 -6.62
C ASN A 46 -15.95 -14.00 -5.36
N LEU A 47 -14.85 -13.25 -5.51
CA LEU A 47 -14.14 -12.64 -4.38
C LEU A 47 -14.89 -11.43 -3.82
N GLN A 48 -15.90 -10.89 -4.52
CA GLN A 48 -16.69 -9.73 -4.12
C GLN A 48 -15.83 -8.62 -3.46
N PRO A 49 -14.78 -8.13 -4.16
CA PRO A 49 -13.84 -7.20 -3.56
C PRO A 49 -14.55 -5.96 -3.03
N HIS A 50 -14.09 -5.45 -1.88
CA HIS A 50 -14.63 -4.25 -1.27
C HIS A 50 -14.55 -3.09 -2.27
N LYS A 51 -15.70 -2.52 -2.61
CA LYS A 51 -15.80 -1.46 -3.61
C LYS A 51 -15.60 -0.11 -2.95
N THR A 52 -14.37 0.36 -2.90
CA THR A 52 -14.11 1.75 -2.48
C THR A 52 -14.29 2.72 -3.63
N ARG A 53 -14.93 3.86 -3.35
CA ARG A 53 -15.01 4.97 -4.29
C ARG A 53 -13.88 5.94 -4.00
N LEU A 54 -12.95 6.07 -4.94
CA LEU A 54 -11.87 7.04 -4.84
C LEU A 54 -12.44 8.45 -5.01
N LYS A 55 -12.31 9.31 -4.00
CA LYS A 55 -12.86 10.67 -4.01
C LYS A 55 -11.91 11.69 -4.63
N LYS A 56 -10.62 11.64 -4.28
CA LYS A 56 -9.61 12.61 -4.75
C LYS A 56 -8.38 11.94 -5.36
N LEU A 57 -8.48 11.56 -6.63
CA LEU A 57 -7.37 10.96 -7.39
C LEU A 57 -6.11 11.85 -7.44
N SER A 58 -6.26 13.18 -7.44
CA SER A 58 -5.13 14.11 -7.48
C SER A 58 -4.20 14.00 -6.26
N ARG A 59 -4.72 13.57 -5.11
CA ARG A 59 -3.94 13.37 -3.89
C ARG A 59 -3.07 12.12 -3.92
N ILE A 60 -3.35 11.17 -4.83
CA ILE A 60 -2.55 9.95 -4.99
C ILE A 60 -1.10 10.31 -5.37
N ALA A 61 -0.91 11.22 -6.32
CA ALA A 61 0.42 11.64 -6.76
C ALA A 61 1.21 12.33 -5.62
N VAL A 62 0.53 13.14 -4.81
CA VAL A 62 1.14 13.81 -3.65
C VAL A 62 1.55 12.78 -2.59
N LEU A 63 0.66 11.84 -2.26
CA LEU A 63 0.96 10.76 -1.32
C LEU A 63 2.13 9.89 -1.84
N ALA A 64 2.12 9.52 -3.12
CA ALA A 64 3.20 8.75 -3.73
C ALA A 64 4.56 9.48 -3.65
N GLY A 65 4.57 10.79 -3.87
CA GLY A 65 5.76 11.62 -3.70
C GLY A 65 6.29 11.63 -2.26
N HIS A 66 5.41 11.82 -1.27
CA HIS A 66 5.79 11.74 0.14
C HIS A 66 6.36 10.37 0.51
N VAL A 67 5.66 9.30 0.15
CA VAL A 67 6.09 7.92 0.43
C VAL A 67 7.44 7.63 -0.19
N THR A 68 7.67 8.02 -1.46
CA THR A 68 8.96 7.80 -2.13
C THR A 68 10.10 8.50 -1.38
N ILE A 69 9.91 9.76 -1.00
CA ILE A 69 10.91 10.53 -0.24
C ILE A 69 11.17 9.88 1.12
N ASP A 70 10.11 9.46 1.82
CA ASP A 70 10.21 8.88 3.16
C ASP A 70 10.91 7.51 3.11
N VAL A 71 10.61 6.67 2.12
CA VAL A 71 11.30 5.39 1.86
C VAL A 71 12.78 5.62 1.57
N MET A 72 13.13 6.59 0.73
CA MET A 72 14.54 6.92 0.45
C MET A 72 15.27 7.39 1.71
N ARG A 73 14.67 8.32 2.47
CA ARG A 73 15.26 8.85 3.71
C ARG A 73 15.45 7.76 4.75
N SER A 74 14.46 6.88 4.87
CA SER A 74 14.52 5.79 5.82
C SER A 74 15.57 4.74 5.43
N ASN A 75 15.72 4.40 4.15
CA ASN A 75 16.82 3.54 3.69
C ASN A 75 18.20 4.12 4.07
N ILE A 76 18.38 5.43 3.89
CA ILE A 76 19.60 6.14 4.31
C ILE A 76 19.77 6.12 5.84
N ALA A 77 18.69 6.18 6.61
CA ALA A 77 18.73 6.09 8.07
C ALA A 77 19.15 4.68 8.52
N VAL A 78 18.53 3.63 7.99
CA VAL A 78 18.89 2.23 8.28
C VAL A 78 20.34 1.94 7.88
N MET A 79 20.78 2.40 6.70
CA MET A 79 22.18 2.29 6.30
C MET A 79 23.12 2.94 7.32
N ARG A 80 22.80 4.14 7.82
CA ARG A 80 23.59 4.81 8.87
C ARG A 80 23.58 4.05 10.18
N VAL A 81 22.46 3.46 10.58
CA VAL A 81 22.35 2.62 11.78
C VAL A 81 23.25 1.40 11.67
N ILE A 82 23.23 0.70 10.52
CA ILE A 82 24.10 -0.47 10.28
C ILE A 82 25.57 -0.07 10.30
N LEU A 83 25.96 1.01 9.60
CA LEU A 83 27.35 1.48 9.56
C LEU A 83 27.85 2.00 10.91
N ARG A 84 26.96 2.48 11.79
CA ARG A 84 27.27 3.00 13.13
C ARG A 84 26.92 2.02 14.25
N SER A 85 26.55 0.78 13.93
CA SER A 85 26.08 -0.22 14.89
C SER A 85 27.10 -0.53 16.01
N GLY A 86 28.38 -0.15 15.84
CA GLY A 86 29.41 -0.27 16.88
C GLY A 86 29.51 0.92 17.85
N THR A 87 28.86 2.05 17.59
CA THR A 87 29.03 3.28 18.39
C THR A 87 27.79 3.69 19.18
N ARG A 88 26.59 3.21 18.82
CA ARG A 88 25.34 3.51 19.53
C ARG A 88 24.44 2.26 19.59
N PRO A 89 23.87 1.93 20.76
CA PRO A 89 22.87 0.88 20.85
C PRO A 89 21.57 1.31 20.14
N VAL A 90 21.05 0.43 19.29
CA VAL A 90 19.77 0.60 18.60
C VAL A 90 18.64 0.34 19.59
N LYS A 91 17.70 1.29 19.73
CA LYS A 91 16.55 1.16 20.64
C LYS A 91 15.32 0.73 19.84
N SER A 92 15.08 -0.57 19.68
CA SER A 92 13.85 -1.04 19.03
C SER A 92 12.69 -1.13 20.02
N GLY A 93 11.46 -1.04 19.52
CA GLY A 93 10.29 -1.17 20.38
C GLY A 93 8.96 -1.13 19.63
N PHE A 94 7.89 -1.34 20.38
CA PHE A 94 6.52 -1.31 19.86
C PHE A 94 5.87 0.04 20.14
N VAL A 95 5.12 0.54 19.16
CA VAL A 95 4.36 1.78 19.26
C VAL A 95 2.91 1.49 18.89
N ALA A 96 2.00 1.83 19.81
CA ALA A 96 0.56 1.78 19.57
C ALA A 96 0.07 3.17 19.16
N ILE A 97 -0.72 3.23 18.09
CA ILE A 97 -1.18 4.49 17.48
C ILE A 97 -2.67 4.36 17.17
N ASP A 98 -3.49 5.26 17.71
CA ASP A 98 -4.89 5.32 17.29
C ASP A 98 -4.96 5.94 15.90
N ILE A 99 -5.56 5.21 14.96
CA ILE A 99 -5.90 5.69 13.62
C ILE A 99 -7.41 5.64 13.45
N SER A 100 -7.94 6.60 12.72
CA SER A 100 -9.37 6.76 12.46
C SER A 100 -9.79 6.31 11.05
N LEU A 101 -8.87 5.69 10.30
CA LEU A 101 -9.07 5.15 8.96
C LEU A 101 -9.93 3.87 9.03
N ARG A 102 -10.99 3.80 8.23
CA ARG A 102 -11.98 2.70 8.25
C ARG A 102 -12.09 1.98 6.91
N ASP A 103 -11.75 2.62 5.81
CA ASP A 103 -11.77 1.97 4.49
C ASP A 103 -10.72 0.85 4.39
N GLU A 104 -11.12 -0.34 3.93
CA GLU A 104 -10.27 -1.53 3.89
C GLU A 104 -9.12 -1.38 2.88
N ASN A 105 -9.37 -0.74 1.74
CA ASN A 105 -8.35 -0.50 0.73
C ASN A 105 -7.36 0.57 1.20
N ALA A 106 -7.84 1.60 1.90
CA ALA A 106 -6.99 2.62 2.50
C ALA A 106 -6.07 2.02 3.59
N LEU A 107 -6.60 1.15 4.45
CA LEU A 107 -5.81 0.40 5.43
C LEU A 107 -4.77 -0.49 4.76
N ALA A 108 -5.13 -1.21 3.69
CA ALA A 108 -4.17 -2.01 2.93
C ALA A 108 -3.03 -1.16 2.33
N VAL A 109 -3.34 0.01 1.79
CA VAL A 109 -2.32 0.95 1.31
C VAL A 109 -1.44 1.46 2.45
N LEU A 110 -2.01 1.78 3.61
CA LEU A 110 -1.25 2.19 4.80
C LEU A 110 -0.28 1.09 5.25
N VAL A 111 -0.73 -0.18 5.27
CA VAL A 111 0.12 -1.34 5.58
C VAL A 111 1.30 -1.42 4.61
N CYS A 112 1.05 -1.26 3.30
CA CYS A 112 2.10 -1.27 2.29
C CYS A 112 3.09 -0.12 2.50
N ILE A 113 2.63 1.09 2.80
CA ILE A 113 3.49 2.27 3.04
C ILE A 113 4.38 2.04 4.26
N LEU A 114 3.80 1.61 5.38
CA LEU A 114 4.54 1.42 6.64
C LEU A 114 5.53 0.26 6.55
N THR A 115 5.18 -0.82 5.83
CA THR A 115 6.10 -1.94 5.59
C THR A 115 7.21 -1.58 4.60
N ALA A 116 6.91 -0.75 3.60
CA ALA A 116 7.90 -0.31 2.61
C ALA A 116 8.86 0.74 3.15
N THR A 117 8.49 1.46 4.22
CA THR A 117 9.36 2.43 4.90
C THR A 117 10.28 1.67 5.86
N PRO A 118 11.59 1.60 5.59
CA PRO A 118 12.50 0.83 6.42
C PRO A 118 12.45 1.26 7.89
N GLY A 119 12.71 0.31 8.79
CA GLY A 119 12.69 0.62 10.22
C GLY A 119 11.30 0.69 10.85
N THR A 120 10.22 0.42 10.11
CA THR A 120 8.90 0.14 10.67
C THR A 120 8.35 -1.20 10.17
N ALA A 121 7.62 -1.92 11.02
CA ALA A 121 6.92 -3.15 10.65
C ALA A 121 5.50 -3.12 11.22
N TRP A 122 4.51 -3.33 10.36
CA TRP A 122 3.13 -3.50 10.78
C TRP A 122 2.97 -4.86 11.48
N LEU A 123 2.32 -4.87 12.65
CA LEU A 123 2.07 -6.11 13.38
C LEU A 123 0.58 -6.44 13.45
N GLU A 124 -0.21 -5.50 13.94
CA GLU A 124 -1.61 -5.74 14.23
C GLU A 124 -2.42 -4.46 14.09
N PHE A 125 -3.67 -4.60 13.70
CA PHE A 125 -4.65 -3.53 13.74
C PHE A 125 -5.98 -4.05 14.26
N ASP A 126 -6.40 -3.49 15.39
CA ASP A 126 -7.71 -3.77 15.95
C ASP A 126 -8.75 -2.86 15.29
N ARG A 127 -9.65 -3.48 14.51
CA ARG A 127 -10.73 -2.78 13.81
C ARG A 127 -11.77 -2.16 14.74
N GLN A 128 -11.97 -2.71 15.94
CA GLN A 128 -12.95 -2.18 16.90
C GLN A 128 -12.43 -0.91 17.56
N THR A 129 -11.21 -0.97 18.11
CA THR A 129 -10.61 0.16 18.82
C THR A 129 -9.95 1.18 17.88
N GLY A 130 -9.53 0.77 16.68
CA GLY A 130 -8.75 1.62 15.77
C GLY A 130 -7.28 1.71 16.15
N VAL A 131 -6.79 0.84 17.03
CA VAL A 131 -5.40 0.82 17.48
C VAL A 131 -4.54 0.04 16.50
N LEU A 132 -3.54 0.72 15.94
CA LEU A 132 -2.48 0.16 15.11
C LEU A 132 -1.24 -0.09 15.96
N LEU A 133 -0.76 -1.33 15.97
CA LEU A 133 0.50 -1.72 16.59
C LEU A 133 1.59 -1.87 15.51
N ILE A 134 2.65 -1.07 15.65
CA ILE A 134 3.85 -1.18 14.81
C ILE A 134 5.08 -1.48 15.66
N HIS A 135 6.06 -2.14 15.06
CA HIS A 135 7.41 -2.23 15.59
C HIS A 135 8.32 -1.22 14.86
N VAL A 136 9.11 -0.49 15.63
CA VAL A 136 10.07 0.49 15.13
C VAL A 136 11.49 0.00 15.45
N LEU A 137 12.37 0.03 14.45
CA LEU A 137 13.73 -0.47 14.57
C LEU A 137 14.61 0.42 15.45
N ASP A 138 14.54 1.74 15.29
CA ASP A 138 15.31 2.69 16.10
C ASP A 138 14.39 3.84 16.55
N ILE A 139 13.91 3.74 17.79
CA ILE A 139 13.11 4.76 18.44
C ILE A 139 14.06 5.84 18.96
N GLU A 140 14.00 7.02 18.33
CA GLU A 140 14.65 8.22 18.86
C GLU A 140 13.74 8.90 19.89
N ASP A 141 14.32 9.28 21.02
CA ASP A 141 13.62 9.98 22.09
C ASP A 141 13.02 11.28 21.54
N GLY A 142 11.69 11.39 21.51
CA GLY A 142 10.95 12.57 21.04
C GLY A 142 10.37 12.50 19.62
N GLN A 143 10.51 11.39 18.87
CA GLN A 143 9.79 11.26 17.58
C GLN A 143 8.29 10.96 17.80
N PRO A 144 7.38 11.85 17.37
CA PRO A 144 5.95 11.63 17.54
C PRO A 144 5.41 10.74 16.40
N TRP A 145 5.73 9.44 16.43
CA TRP A 145 5.29 8.45 15.43
C TRP A 145 3.78 8.52 15.14
N ALA A 146 2.98 8.71 16.18
CA ALA A 146 1.54 8.87 16.05
C ALA A 146 1.16 10.10 15.21
N GLU A 147 1.77 11.26 15.45
CA GLU A 147 1.50 12.48 14.70
C GLU A 147 1.99 12.37 13.26
N LEU A 148 3.17 11.77 13.05
CA LEU A 148 3.72 11.53 11.72
C LEU A 148 2.75 10.66 10.90
N ILE A 149 2.31 9.53 11.45
CA ILE A 149 1.42 8.61 10.72
C ILE A 149 0.06 9.28 10.43
N ARG A 150 -0.51 9.99 11.41
CA ARG A 150 -1.79 10.71 11.25
C ARG A 150 -1.71 11.79 10.16
N THR A 151 -0.67 12.62 10.20
CA THR A 151 -0.55 13.78 9.29
C THR A 151 -0.06 13.39 7.90
N ARG A 152 0.95 12.53 7.83
CA ARG A 152 1.69 12.20 6.61
C ARG A 152 0.96 11.18 5.73
N TYR A 153 0.27 10.21 6.36
CA TYR A 153 -0.31 9.06 5.65
C TYR A 153 -1.83 8.97 5.85
N GLU A 154 -2.31 9.00 7.09
CA GLU A 154 -3.73 8.82 7.36
C GLU A 154 -4.59 9.92 6.72
N ALA A 155 -4.25 11.20 6.94
CA ALA A 155 -5.04 12.31 6.39
C ALA A 155 -5.13 12.28 4.84
N PRO A 156 -4.04 12.08 4.07
CA PRO A 156 -4.13 11.89 2.63
C PRO A 156 -4.94 10.65 2.22
N LEU A 157 -4.80 9.53 2.94
CA LEU A 157 -5.55 8.31 2.65
C LEU A 157 -7.05 8.53 2.86
N LYS A 158 -7.44 9.22 3.93
CA LYS A 158 -8.83 9.65 4.13
C LYS A 158 -9.33 10.51 2.99
N GLU A 159 -8.55 11.49 2.54
CA GLU A 159 -8.94 12.31 1.38
C GLU A 159 -9.13 11.50 0.08
N ILE A 160 -8.41 10.39 -0.09
CA ILE A 160 -8.46 9.55 -1.29
C ILE A 160 -9.62 8.56 -1.23
N PHE A 161 -9.84 7.91 -0.09
CA PHE A 161 -10.73 6.76 0.04
C PHE A 161 -12.02 7.06 0.84
N GLU A 162 -12.02 8.09 1.69
CA GLU A 162 -13.13 8.52 2.57
C GLU A 162 -13.64 9.92 2.25
#